data_AF-A0AB34GT35-F1
#
_entry.id   AF-A0AB34GT35-F1
#
_cell.length_a   1.000
_cell.length_b   1.000
_cell.length_c   1.000
_cell.angle_alpha   90.00
_cell.angle_beta   90.00
_cell.angle_gamma   90.00
#
_symmetry.space_group_name_H-M   'P 1'
#
loop_
_entity.id
_entity.type
_entity.pdbx_description
1 polymer ?
#
loop_
_entity_poly.entity_id
_entity_poly.type
_entity_poly.pdbx_seq_one_letter_code
_entity_poly.pdbx_strand_id
1 'polypeptide(L)' 'MEGEVLGEEALLRKLRDSRRRFQRRMQQLIEKYNQPFEDAPVVQMSTLTYETPQGTSQPPFLNVYG' A
#
# COMPACT_ATOMS: atom_id res chain seq x y z
N MET A 1 -34.15 -22.34 -7.22
CA MET A 1 -33.00 -22.83 -6.42
C MET A 1 -31.71 -22.94 -7.23
N GLU A 2 -31.71 -23.02 -8.58
CA GLU A 2 -30.44 -23.04 -9.35
C GLU A 2 -29.77 -21.67 -9.52
N GLY A 3 -30.53 -20.57 -9.58
CA GLY A 3 -29.95 -19.21 -9.71
C GLY A 3 -29.17 -18.73 -8.48
N GLU A 4 -29.45 -19.27 -7.30
CA GLU A 4 -28.74 -18.96 -6.05
C GLU A 4 -27.37 -19.63 -6.01
N VAL A 5 -27.28 -20.89 -6.45
CA VAL A 5 -26.03 -21.67 -6.55
C VAL A 5 -25.07 -21.03 -7.57
N LEU A 6 -25.59 -20.58 -8.72
CA LEU A 6 -24.79 -19.86 -9.73
C LEU A 6 -24.27 -18.51 -9.20
N GLY A 7 -25.05 -17.83 -8.35
CA GLY A 7 -24.65 -16.59 -7.70
C GLY A 7 -23.55 -16.79 -6.66
N GLU A 8 -23.65 -17.85 -5.87
CA GLU A 8 -22.64 -18.24 -4.88
C GLU A 8 -21.31 -18.62 -5.54
N GLU A 9 -21.34 -19.41 -6.61
CA GLU A 9 -20.12 -19.77 -7.35
C GLU A 9 -19.43 -18.55 -7.97
N ALA A 10 -20.20 -17.60 -8.52
CA ALA A 10 -19.68 -16.35 -9.05
C ALA A 10 -19.05 -15.47 -7.96
N LEU A 11 -19.67 -15.42 -6.77
CA LEU A 11 -19.14 -14.71 -5.61
C LEU A 11 -17.83 -15.35 -5.13
N LEU A 12 -17.80 -16.67 -4.96
CA LEU A 12 -16.60 -17.41 -4.57
C LEU A 12 -15.46 -17.26 -5.57
N ARG A 13 -15.76 -17.14 -6.87
CA ARG A 13 -14.76 -16.82 -7.89
C ARG A 13 -14.18 -15.41 -7.71
N LYS A 14 -15.04 -14.39 -7.54
CA LYS A 14 -14.60 -13.01 -7.30
C LYS A 14 -13.76 -12.87 -6.03
N LEU A 15 -14.14 -13.56 -4.94
CA LEU A 15 -13.39 -13.57 -3.69
C LEU A 15 -12.01 -14.21 -3.85
N ARG A 16 -11.94 -15.35 -4.56
CA ARG A 16 -10.66 -16.01 -4.87
C ARG A 16 -9.75 -15.11 -5.70
N ASP A 17 -10.30 -14.44 -6.70
CA ASP A 17 -9.52 -13.53 -7.55
C ASP A 17 -9.07 -12.28 -6.77
N SER A 18 -9.94 -11.73 -5.91
CA SER A 18 -9.59 -10.62 -5.02
C SER A 18 -8.44 -10.99 -4.08
N ARG A 19 -8.54 -12.14 -3.41
CA ARG A 19 -7.48 -12.66 -2.53
C ARG A 19 -6.17 -12.83 -3.28
N ARG A 20 -6.19 -13.43 -4.48
CA ARG A 20 -4.97 -13.63 -5.29
C ARG A 20 -4.32 -12.31 -5.68
N ARG A 21 -5.11 -11.30 -6.08
CA ARG A 21 -4.58 -9.96 -6.40
C ARG A 21 -3.96 -9.30 -5.18
N PHE A 22 -4.63 -9.36 -4.03
CA PHE A 22 -4.12 -8.81 -2.78
C PHE A 22 -2.81 -9.48 -2.36
N GLN A 23 -2.76 -10.82 -2.36
CA GLN A 23 -1.56 -11.58 -2.02
C GLN A 23 -0.38 -11.22 -2.91
N ARG A 24 -0.57 -11.20 -4.25
CA ARG A 24 0.48 -10.78 -5.19
C ARG A 24 0.94 -9.36 -4.93
N ARG A 25 0.02 -8.44 -4.69
CA ARG A 25 0.35 -7.03 -4.44
C ARG A 25 1.15 -6.86 -3.15
N MET A 26 0.76 -7.56 -2.09
CA MET A 26 1.49 -7.53 -0.82
C MET A 26 2.88 -8.11 -0.94
N GLN A 27 3.02 -9.21 -1.69
CA GLN A 27 4.32 -9.84 -1.92
C GLN A 27 5.28 -8.90 -2.66
N GLN A 28 4.80 -8.24 -3.72
CA GLN A 28 5.54 -7.18 -4.41
C GLN A 28 5.90 -6.00 -3.51
N LEU A 29 5.00 -5.62 -2.59
CA LEU A 29 5.24 -4.53 -1.65
C LEU A 29 6.36 -4.90 -0.68
N ILE A 30 6.31 -6.10 -0.12
CA ILE A 30 7.34 -6.62 0.77
C ILE A 30 8.67 -6.67 0.04
N GLU A 31 8.75 -7.28 -1.15
CA GLU A 31 9.97 -7.33 -1.95
C GLU A 31 10.53 -5.93 -2.25
N LYS A 32 9.66 -4.97 -2.56
CA LYS A 32 10.08 -3.58 -2.84
C LYS A 32 10.69 -2.88 -1.63
N TYR A 33 10.16 -3.12 -0.43
CA TYR A 33 10.59 -2.43 0.79
C TYR A 33 11.54 -3.24 1.68
N ASN A 34 11.79 -4.51 1.37
CA ASN A 34 12.70 -5.38 2.12
C ASN A 34 14.16 -5.24 1.65
N GLN A 35 14.61 -4.00 1.54
CA GLN A 35 15.99 -3.65 1.22
C GLN A 35 16.41 -2.47 2.09
N PRO A 36 17.71 -2.31 2.39
CA PRO A 36 18.18 -1.15 3.12
C PRO A 36 17.98 0.12 2.29
N PHE A 37 17.72 1.22 2.99
CA PHE A 37 17.53 2.55 2.42
C PHE A 37 18.56 3.50 3.05
N GLU A 38 19.85 3.17 2.93
CA GLU A 38 20.95 3.81 3.69
C GLU A 38 21.04 5.33 3.45
N ASP A 39 20.86 5.76 2.20
CA ASP A 39 20.90 7.17 1.80
C ASP A 39 19.51 7.84 1.71
N ALA A 40 18.47 7.17 2.18
CA ALA A 40 17.12 7.73 2.09
C ALA A 40 16.89 8.81 3.17
N PRO A 41 16.11 9.85 2.84
CA PRO A 41 15.76 10.87 3.82
C PRO A 41 14.94 10.28 4.97
N VAL A 42 15.29 10.67 6.19
CA VAL A 42 14.57 10.29 7.41
C VAL A 42 13.59 11.40 7.78
N VAL A 43 12.35 11.02 8.07
CA VAL A 43 11.32 11.95 8.58
C VAL A 43 11.54 12.12 10.08
N GLN A 44 11.75 13.36 10.52
CA GLN A 44 11.71 13.75 11.92
C GLN A 44 10.26 13.72 12.40
N MET A 45 9.92 12.77 13.27
CA MET A 45 8.53 12.54 13.68
C MET A 45 7.97 13.64 14.61
N SER A 46 8.82 14.40 15.31
CA SER A 46 8.42 15.50 16.19
C SER A 46 7.87 16.70 15.42
N THR A 47 8.46 16.99 14.26
CA THR A 47 8.11 18.12 13.38
C THR A 47 7.36 17.67 12.14
N LEU A 48 7.33 16.36 11.88
CA LEU A 48 6.86 15.75 10.65
C LEU A 48 7.50 16.39 9.41
N THR A 49 8.82 16.57 9.45
CA THR A 49 9.61 17.14 8.36
C THR A 49 10.77 16.22 7.97
N TYR A 50 11.30 16.40 6.76
CA TYR A 50 12.49 15.68 6.28
C TYR A 50 13.38 16.64 5.50
N GLU A 51 14.66 16.30 5.40
CA GLU A 51 15.63 17.10 4.65
C GLU A 51 15.56 16.77 3.16
N THR A 52 15.56 17.82 2.35
CA THR A 52 15.67 17.76 0.89
C THR A 52 16.86 18.59 0.43
N PRO A 53 17.35 18.42 -0.80
CA PRO A 53 18.38 19.31 -1.35
C PRO A 53 17.98 20.80 -1.37
N GLN A 54 16.69 21.11 -1.28
CA GLN A 54 16.16 22.48 -1.22
C GLN A 54 15.94 22.99 0.22
N GLY A 55 16.23 22.16 1.23
CA GLY A 55 16.02 22.43 2.67
C GLY A 55 14.97 21.53 3.31
N THR A 56 14.56 21.87 4.53
CA THR A 56 13.57 21.10 5.29
C THR A 56 12.18 21.24 4.67
N SER A 57 11.52 20.11 4.39
CA SER A 57 10.19 20.07 3.80
C SER A 57 9.24 19.18 4.60
N GLN A 58 7.93 19.38 4.42
CA GLN A 58 6.91 18.48 4.95
C GLN A 58 6.63 17.35 3.94
N PRO A 59 6.46 16.09 4.40
CA PRO A 59 6.09 15.00 3.53
C PRO A 59 4.75 15.25 2.82
N PRO A 60 4.65 14.99 1.52
CA PRO A 60 3.47 15.34 0.72
C PRO A 60 2.19 14.57 1.14
N PHE A 61 2.34 13.44 1.83
CA PHE A 61 1.21 12.64 2.33
C PHE A 61 0.51 13.24 3.55
N LEU A 62 1.09 14.25 4.21
CA LEU A 62 0.42 14.96 5.31
C LEU A 62 -0.59 16.00 4.84
N ASN A 63 -0.55 16.39 3.56
CA ASN A 63 -1.47 17.36 2.97
C ASN A 63 -2.81 16.74 2.51
N VAL A 64 -3.02 15.44 2.75
CA VAL A 64 -4.19 14.69 2.23
C VAL A 64 -5.36 14.65 3.24
N TYR A 65 -5.17 15.19 4.44
CA TYR A 65 -6.22 15.27 5.48
C TYR A 65 -6.64 16.71 5.82
N GLY A 66 -6.48 17.65 4.88
CA GLY A 66 -6.95 19.04 4.97
C GLY A 66 -8.30 19.24 4.31
#